data_AF-A0A519JRY0-F1
#
_entry.id   AF-A0A519JRY0-F1
#
_cell.length_a   1.000
_cell.length_b   1.000
_cell.length_c   1.000
_cell.angle_alpha   90.00
_cell.angle_beta   90.00
_cell.angle_gamma   90.00
#
_symmetry.space_group_name_H-M   'P 1'
#
loop_
_entity.id
_entity.type
_entity.pdbx_description
1 polymer ?
#
loop_
_entity_poly.entity_id
_entity_poly.type
_entity_poly.pdbx_seq_one_letter_code
_entity_poly.pdbx_strand_id
1 'polypeptide(L)' 'MENTAAIQFNALPRTDSHETNFDFWAAYWNISTSELTEIIAEIGSASFLKIDGYLRMRKASA' A
#
# COMPACT_ATOMS: atom_id res chain seq x y z
N MET A 1 40.52 8.03 2.52
CA MET A 1 39.48 8.74 1.76
C MET A 1 38.20 7.96 1.94
N GLU A 2 37.33 8.43 2.83
CA GLU A 2 36.04 7.81 3.14
C GLU A 2 35.09 8.01 1.97
N ASN A 3 34.58 6.92 1.40
CA ASN A 3 33.55 6.93 0.38
C ASN A 3 32.19 6.93 1.08
N THR A 4 31.69 8.12 1.40
CA THR A 4 30.32 8.31 1.87
C THR A 4 29.37 8.19 0.67
N ALA A 5 28.91 6.95 0.42
CA ALA A 5 27.77 6.72 -0.44
C ALA A 5 26.56 7.43 0.17
N ALA A 6 26.28 8.64 -0.31
CA ALA A 6 25.07 9.37 0.03
C ALA A 6 23.89 8.51 -0.42
N ILE A 7 23.11 7.98 0.54
CA ILE A 7 21.81 7.41 0.26
C ILE A 7 20.97 8.56 -0.29
N GLN A 8 20.80 8.59 -1.62
CA GLN A 8 19.82 9.45 -2.25
C GLN A 8 18.45 8.95 -1.82
N PHE A 9 17.87 9.59 -0.80
CA PHE A 9 16.43 9.58 -0.59
C PHE A 9 15.83 10.19 -1.86
N ASN A 10 15.43 9.34 -2.80
CA ASN A 10 14.52 9.77 -3.86
C ASN A 10 13.30 10.34 -3.15
N ALA A 11 13.20 11.68 -3.16
CA ALA A 11 12.01 12.36 -2.74
C ALA A 11 10.85 11.74 -3.55
N LEU A 12 9.94 11.07 -2.86
CA LEU A 12 8.72 10.57 -3.49
C LEU A 12 8.09 11.76 -4.22
N PRO A 13 7.73 11.61 -5.51
CA PRO A 13 7.14 12.70 -6.25
C PRO A 13 5.87 13.15 -5.52
N ARG A 14 5.88 14.40 -5.04
CA ARG A 14 4.66 15.12 -4.70
C ARG A 14 3.94 15.36 -6.02
N THR A 15 3.03 14.47 -6.36
CA THR A 15 2.05 14.72 -7.40
C THR A 15 0.69 14.72 -6.74
N ASP A 16 0.05 15.89 -6.76
CA ASP A 16 -1.37 16.11 -6.47
C ASP A 16 -2.28 15.42 -7.50
N SER A 17 -2.06 14.11 -7.74
CA SER A 17 -2.94 13.22 -8.47
C SER A 17 -3.43 12.15 -7.51
N HIS A 18 -4.74 12.04 -7.34
CA HIS A 18 -5.43 10.99 -6.59
C HIS A 18 -5.30 9.60 -7.25
N GLU A 19 -4.15 9.28 -7.85
CA GLU A 19 -3.85 7.93 -8.30
C GLU A 19 -3.47 7.13 -7.07
N THR A 20 -4.43 6.36 -6.58
CA THR A 20 -4.18 5.41 -5.49
C THR A 20 -3.12 4.44 -6.00
N ASN A 21 -1.88 4.59 -5.55
CA ASN A 21 -0.79 3.70 -5.91
C ASN A 21 -1.03 2.34 -5.24
N PHE A 22 -1.75 1.46 -5.93
CA PHE A 22 -2.13 0.16 -5.40
C PHE A 22 -0.91 -0.73 -5.13
N ASP A 23 0.18 -0.59 -5.89
CA ASP A 23 1.41 -1.35 -5.64
C ASP A 23 2.06 -0.97 -4.31
N PHE A 24 2.11 0.32 -3.99
CA PHE A 24 2.59 0.79 -2.69
C PHE A 24 1.74 0.22 -1.54
N TRP A 25 0.43 0.32 -1.66
CA TRP A 25 -0.49 -0.12 -0.61
C TRP A 25 -0.51 -1.64 -0.46
N ALA A 26 -0.48 -2.39 -1.55
CA ALA A 26 -0.35 -3.84 -1.54
C ALA A 26 0.94 -4.28 -0.83
N ALA A 27 2.07 -3.63 -1.17
CA ALA A 27 3.34 -3.86 -0.48
C ALA A 27 3.27 -3.51 1.01
N TYR A 28 2.64 -2.38 1.39
CA TYR A 28 2.45 -1.98 2.79
C TYR A 28 1.72 -3.04 3.61
N TRP A 29 0.64 -3.61 3.08
CA TRP A 29 -0.12 -4.67 3.75
C TRP A 29 0.47 -6.07 3.56
N ASN A 30 1.57 -6.20 2.82
CA ASN A 30 2.23 -7.45 2.46
C ASN A 30 1.28 -8.43 1.75
N ILE A 31 0.55 -7.92 0.76
CA ILE A 31 -0.34 -8.67 -0.13
C ILE A 31 0.02 -8.36 -1.59
N SER A 32 -0.49 -9.14 -2.54
CA SER A 32 -0.34 -8.81 -3.96
C SER A 32 -1.31 -7.71 -4.38
N THR A 33 -0.97 -6.98 -5.47
CA THR A 33 -1.87 -5.98 -6.06
C THR A 33 -3.19 -6.61 -6.53
N SER A 34 -3.15 -7.86 -7.00
CA SER A 34 -4.36 -8.64 -7.34
C SER A 34 -5.23 -8.88 -6.12
N GLU A 35 -4.65 -9.32 -5.00
CA GLU A 35 -5.38 -9.53 -3.75
C GLU A 35 -5.97 -8.22 -3.21
N LEU A 36 -5.24 -7.11 -3.30
CA LEU A 36 -5.78 -5.79 -2.95
C LEU A 36 -6.98 -5.42 -3.83
N THR A 37 -6.92 -5.72 -5.13
CA THR A 37 -8.03 -5.45 -6.07
C THR A 37 -9.26 -6.28 -5.74
N GLU A 38 -9.08 -7.56 -5.39
CA GLU A 38 -10.16 -8.45 -4.95
C GLU A 38 -10.81 -7.93 -3.66
N ILE A 39 -10.01 -7.52 -2.68
CA ILE A 39 -10.49 -6.94 -1.41
C ILE A 39 -11.29 -5.66 -1.65
N ILE A 40 -10.80 -4.78 -2.54
CA ILE A 40 -11.51 -3.55 -2.90
C ILE A 40 -12.85 -3.87 -3.56
N ALA A 41 -12.90 -4.89 -4.41
CA ALA A 41 -14.13 -5.34 -5.07
C ALA A 41 -15.11 -5.96 -4.06
N GLU A 42 -14.63 -6.75 -3.09
CA GLU A 42 -15.45 -7.38 -2.05
C GLU A 42 -16.08 -6.36 -1.10
N ILE A 43 -15.30 -5.36 -0.66
CA ILE A 43 -15.78 -4.29 0.22
C ILE A 43 -16.55 -3.21 -0.57
N GLY A 44 -16.34 -3.13 -1.89
CA GLY A 44 -16.89 -2.09 -2.76
C GLY A 44 -16.30 -0.70 -2.49
N SER A 45 -15.07 -0.62 -1.96
CA SER A 45 -14.47 0.66 -1.58
C SER A 45 -12.94 0.61 -1.55
N ALA A 46 -12.30 1.58 -2.20
CA ALA A 46 -10.84 1.78 -2.13
C ALA A 46 -10.39 2.60 -0.90
N SER A 47 -11.27 2.78 0.10
CA SER A 47 -10.94 3.53 1.32
C SER A 47 -9.91 2.76 2.16
N PHE A 48 -8.75 3.38 2.40
CA PHE A 48 -7.67 2.82 3.22
C PHE A 48 -8.18 2.26 4.57
N LEU A 49 -8.99 3.04 5.30
CA LEU A 49 -9.51 2.62 6.61
C LEU A 49 -10.39 1.37 6.53
N LYS A 50 -11.17 1.22 5.47
CA LYS A 50 -12.01 0.03 5.27
C LYS A 50 -11.19 -1.19 4.92
N ILE A 51 -10.17 -1.02 4.06
CA ILE A 51 -9.25 -2.09 3.66
C ILE A 51 -8.43 -2.56 4.88
N ASP A 52 -7.87 -1.63 5.66
CA ASP A 52 -7.11 -1.96 6.88
C ASP A 52 -7.98 -2.70 7.91
N GLY A 53 -9.22 -2.23 8.11
CA GLY A 53 -10.20 -2.90 8.98
C GLY A 53 -10.51 -4.33 8.54
N TYR A 54 -10.78 -4.54 7.25
CA TYR A 54 -11.05 -5.86 6.68
C TYR A 54 -9.87 -6.81 6.86
N LEU A 55 -8.65 -6.36 6.55
CA LEU A 55 -7.43 -7.17 6.68
C LEU A 55 -7.18 -7.60 8.13
N ARG A 56 -7.43 -6.73 9.10
CA ARG A 56 -7.32 -7.06 10.54
C ARG A 56 -8.35 -8.12 10.94
N MET A 57 -9.60 -7.99 10.48
CA MET A 57 -10.65 -8.98 10.78
C MET A 57 -10.31 -10.36 10.20
N ARG A 58 -9.81 -10.41 8.96
CA ARG A 58 -9.39 -11.65 8.30
C ARG A 58 -8.26 -12.35 9.05
N LYS A 59 -7.25 -11.60 9.50
CA LYS A 59 -6.12 -12.13 10.28
C LYS A 59 -6.51 -12.62 11.68
N ALA A 60 -7.53 -12.04 12.30
CA ALA A 60 -8.01 -12.48 13.61
C ALA A 60 -8.83 -13.78 13.56
N SER A 61 -9.26 -14.20 12.36
CA SER A 61 -10.11 -15.37 12.14
C SER A 61 -9.36 -16.58 11.55
N ALA A 62 -8.06 -16.44 11.31
CA ALA A 62 -7.15 -17.48 10.80
C ALA A 62 -6.28 -18.03 11.93
#